data_AF-A0A812WZF4-F1
#
_entry.id   AF-A0A812WZF4-F1
#
_cell.length_a   1.000
_cell.length_b   1.000
_cell.length_c   1.000
_cell.angle_alpha   90.00
_cell.angle_beta   90.00
_cell.angle_gamma   90.00
#
_symmetry.space_group_name_H-M   'P 1'
#
loop_
_entity.id
_entity.type
_entity.pdbx_description
1 polymer ?
#
loop_
_entity_poly.entity_id
_entity_poly.type
_entity_poly.pdbx_seq_one_letter_code
_entity_poly.pdbx_strand_id
1 'polypeptide(L)'
;MSAMDTIMLQHWKLVIAVVVSLAVITGCLVELVKKQLISWVDRQPWRSRMIPLQRNMMHNFGYSKSTTADETVIVDCYCFVIAICSHHLVMSLALTPVVVLGWDSAGSVGQFLFYAGAVGDLAYSAYDSVQITLRTFFPVSFKSLGVQLPKKYFIVMVCLHHMLSMMLTLPMILYYPTLRALHVLMWSLLVAGGMCYLLSCYKFSLDTQTFPQDLLRYKAIVLVQLLTMWLVRGYTWVSQALSAMMVFHGRGDLPFLCVGLVGFVLMTLFNVLMVIDSTKAAIKWLPKQLDKQAHGTKLACQEKELKVKAKQHAEGSRRVQAAKVVLATQ
;
A
#
# COMPACT_ATOMS: atom_id res chain seq x y z
N MET A 1 -13.54 35.41 4.24
CA MET A 1 -12.98 34.73 3.07
C MET A 1 -11.63 35.35 2.79
N SER A 2 -10.59 34.52 2.75
CA SER A 2 -9.26 34.95 2.32
C SER A 2 -9.28 35.27 0.81
N ALA A 3 -8.33 36.06 0.31
CA ALA A 3 -8.19 36.29 -1.14
C ALA A 3 -8.03 34.97 -1.93
N MET A 4 -7.52 33.93 -1.27
CA MET A 4 -7.32 32.60 -1.87
C MET A 4 -8.66 31.85 -2.09
N ASP A 5 -9.67 32.08 -1.24
CA ASP A 5 -10.98 31.42 -1.34
C ASP A 5 -11.75 31.89 -2.60
N THR A 6 -11.70 33.19 -2.90
CA THR A 6 -12.36 33.78 -4.07
C THR A 6 -11.72 33.33 -5.38
N ILE A 7 -10.40 33.19 -5.40
CA ILE A 7 -9.62 32.69 -6.55
C ILE A 7 -10.02 31.23 -6.84
N MET A 8 -10.05 30.35 -5.83
CA MET A 8 -10.29 28.91 -6.07
C MET A 8 -11.69 28.61 -6.64
N LEU A 9 -12.73 29.35 -6.21
CA LEU A 9 -14.10 29.19 -6.71
C LEU A 9 -14.25 29.63 -8.18
N GLN A 10 -13.62 30.74 -8.56
CA GLN A 10 -13.63 31.21 -9.95
C GLN A 10 -12.71 30.37 -10.85
N HIS A 11 -11.76 29.66 -10.27
CA HIS A 11 -10.72 28.92 -10.98
C HIS A 11 -10.75 27.41 -10.74
N TRP A 12 -11.92 26.80 -10.51
CA TRP A 12 -12.04 25.33 -10.44
C TRP A 12 -11.43 24.63 -11.68
N LYS A 13 -11.51 25.28 -12.85
CA LYS A 13 -10.86 24.84 -14.09
C LYS A 13 -9.33 24.78 -13.96
N LEU A 14 -8.73 25.79 -13.31
CA LEU A 14 -7.29 25.82 -13.03
C LEU A 14 -6.92 24.68 -12.08
N VAL A 15 -7.70 24.44 -11.03
CA VAL A 15 -7.45 23.34 -10.08
C VAL A 15 -7.49 22.00 -10.79
N ILE A 16 -8.48 21.75 -11.66
CA ILE A 16 -8.52 20.54 -12.49
C ILE A 16 -7.29 20.46 -13.40
N ALA A 17 -6.90 21.54 -14.08
CA ALA A 17 -5.72 21.55 -14.93
C ALA A 17 -4.43 21.24 -14.15
N VAL A 18 -4.30 21.77 -12.93
CA VAL A 18 -3.19 21.49 -12.01
C VAL A 18 -3.21 20.03 -11.58
N VAL A 19 -4.36 19.47 -11.17
CA VAL A 19 -4.49 18.05 -10.80
C VAL A 19 -4.08 17.15 -11.97
N VAL A 20 -4.56 17.42 -13.18
CA VAL A 20 -4.23 16.62 -14.37
C VAL A 20 -2.74 16.72 -14.72
N SER A 21 -2.17 17.93 -14.67
CA SER A 21 -0.74 18.13 -14.94
C SER A 21 0.13 17.40 -13.91
N LEU A 22 -0.24 17.51 -12.63
CA LEU A 22 0.43 16.81 -11.55
C LEU A 22 0.21 15.30 -11.61
N ALA A 23 -0.91 14.81 -12.16
CA ALA A 23 -1.14 13.37 -12.34
C ALA A 23 -0.14 12.79 -13.34
N VAL A 24 0.16 13.50 -14.43
CA VAL A 24 1.21 13.11 -15.38
C VAL A 24 2.58 13.09 -14.71
N ILE A 25 2.94 14.17 -14.00
CA ILE A 25 4.23 14.27 -13.30
C ILE A 25 4.37 13.17 -12.25
N THR A 26 3.34 12.98 -11.42
CA THR A 26 3.30 11.94 -10.37
C THR A 26 3.42 10.56 -10.99
N GLY A 27 2.71 10.27 -12.08
CA GLY A 27 2.81 9.01 -12.80
C GLY A 27 4.23 8.73 -13.30
N CYS A 28 4.89 9.73 -13.90
CA CYS A 28 6.29 9.61 -14.32
C CYS A 28 7.23 9.34 -13.13
N LEU A 29 7.05 10.06 -12.02
CA LEU A 29 7.86 9.86 -10.81
C LEU A 29 7.66 8.47 -10.21
N VAL A 30 6.41 8.00 -10.11
CA VAL A 30 6.09 6.65 -9.61
C VAL A 30 6.75 5.58 -10.46
N GLU A 31 6.68 5.66 -11.78
CA GLU A 31 7.29 4.68 -12.67
C GLU A 31 8.83 4.71 -12.61
N LEU A 32 9.45 5.90 -12.45
CA LEU A 32 10.89 6.03 -12.25
C LEU A 32 11.35 5.42 -10.91
N VAL A 33 10.67 5.75 -9.81
CA VAL A 33 10.96 5.21 -8.48
C VAL A 33 10.76 3.69 -8.47
N LYS A 34 9.68 3.20 -9.07
CA LYS A 34 9.39 1.76 -9.17
C LYS A 34 10.51 1.01 -9.88
N LYS A 35 11.04 1.52 -11.01
CA LYS A 35 12.18 0.91 -11.72
C LYS A 35 13.42 0.78 -10.83
N GLN A 36 13.73 1.81 -10.05
CA GLN A 36 14.85 1.78 -9.10
C GLN A 36 14.60 0.76 -7.98
N LEU A 37 13.39 0.73 -7.45
CA LEU A 37 12.98 -0.24 -6.42
C LEU A 37 13.08 -1.68 -6.92
N ILE A 38 12.63 -1.98 -8.14
CA ILE A 38 12.77 -3.33 -8.74
C ILE A 38 14.23 -3.75 -8.77
N SER A 39 15.11 -2.90 -9.30
CA SER A 39 16.56 -3.18 -9.36
C SER A 39 17.16 -3.43 -7.97
N TRP A 40 16.70 -2.69 -6.96
CA TRP A 40 17.13 -2.88 -5.59
C TRP A 40 16.58 -4.18 -4.99
N VAL A 41 15.28 -4.48 -5.13
CA VAL A 41 14.61 -5.68 -4.62
C VAL A 41 15.21 -6.96 -5.22
N ASP A 42 15.54 -6.94 -6.51
CA ASP A 42 16.13 -8.10 -7.19
C ASP A 42 17.48 -8.53 -6.61
N ARG A 43 18.19 -7.62 -5.93
CA ARG A 43 19.47 -7.89 -5.26
C ARG A 43 19.32 -8.33 -3.81
N GLN A 44 18.10 -8.37 -3.27
CA GLN A 44 17.89 -8.61 -1.85
C GLN A 44 17.83 -10.10 -1.51
N PRO A 45 18.52 -10.55 -0.45
CA PRO A 45 18.53 -11.97 -0.06
C PRO A 45 17.16 -12.47 0.42
N TRP A 46 16.27 -11.56 0.83
CA TRP A 46 14.92 -11.87 1.30
C TRP A 46 13.86 -11.93 0.17
N ARG A 47 14.23 -11.63 -1.09
CA ARG A 47 13.31 -11.62 -2.24
C ARG A 47 12.50 -12.92 -2.37
N SER A 48 13.18 -14.07 -2.29
CA SER A 48 12.57 -15.39 -2.43
C SER A 48 11.49 -15.68 -1.36
N ARG A 49 11.61 -15.09 -0.17
CA ARG A 49 10.62 -15.20 0.90
C ARG A 49 9.43 -14.27 0.71
N MET A 50 9.67 -13.07 0.16
CA MET A 50 8.64 -12.08 -0.11
C MET A 50 7.66 -12.55 -1.20
N ILE A 51 8.16 -13.18 -2.26
CA ILE A 51 7.36 -13.60 -3.43
C ILE A 51 6.11 -14.42 -3.09
N PRO A 52 6.19 -15.52 -2.33
CA PRO A 52 4.99 -16.28 -1.99
C PRO A 52 3.99 -15.49 -1.14
N LEU A 53 4.44 -14.56 -0.29
CA LEU A 53 3.58 -13.72 0.54
C LEU A 53 2.84 -12.68 -0.32
N GLN A 54 3.57 -12.00 -1.20
CA GLN A 54 2.99 -11.05 -2.16
C GLN A 54 2.03 -11.75 -3.13
N ARG A 55 2.39 -12.93 -3.65
CA ARG A 55 1.52 -13.75 -4.52
C ARG A 55 0.18 -14.05 -3.85
N ASN A 56 0.21 -14.48 -2.59
CA ASN A 56 -1.02 -14.76 -1.83
C ASN A 56 -1.87 -13.51 -1.65
N MET A 57 -1.25 -12.35 -1.39
CA MET A 57 -1.96 -11.08 -1.31
C MET A 57 -2.61 -10.72 -2.65
N MET A 58 -1.89 -10.87 -3.77
CA MET A 58 -2.44 -10.63 -5.11
C MET A 58 -3.63 -11.56 -5.40
N HIS A 59 -3.59 -12.83 -5.00
CA HIS A 59 -4.74 -13.72 -5.15
C HIS A 59 -5.98 -13.25 -4.37
N ASN A 60 -5.82 -12.62 -3.20
CA ASN A 60 -6.96 -12.05 -2.47
C ASN A 60 -7.63 -10.90 -3.25
N PHE A 61 -6.88 -10.19 -4.09
CA PHE A 61 -7.39 -9.17 -5.01
C PHE A 61 -7.91 -9.74 -6.34
N GLY A 62 -7.91 -11.07 -6.51
CA GLY A 62 -8.48 -11.75 -7.67
C GLY A 62 -7.52 -11.95 -8.82
N TYR A 63 -6.21 -11.77 -8.62
CA TYR A 63 -5.21 -12.10 -9.65
C TYR A 63 -5.22 -13.60 -9.93
N SER A 64 -5.15 -13.96 -11.20
CA SER A 64 -5.15 -15.36 -11.64
C SER A 64 -3.81 -16.04 -11.36
N LYS A 65 -3.79 -17.38 -11.28
CA LYS A 65 -2.55 -18.16 -11.14
C LYS A 65 -1.62 -18.00 -12.33
N SER A 66 -2.13 -17.81 -13.53
CA SER A 66 -1.29 -17.57 -14.71
C SER A 66 -0.63 -16.19 -14.65
N THR A 67 -1.33 -15.17 -14.16
CA THR A 67 -0.74 -13.83 -13.95
C THR A 67 0.38 -13.85 -12.91
N THR A 68 0.22 -14.59 -11.83
CA THR A 68 1.22 -14.67 -10.74
C THR A 68 2.23 -15.81 -10.89
N ALA A 69 2.22 -16.49 -12.04
CA ALA A 69 3.26 -17.45 -12.42
C ALA A 69 4.57 -16.72 -12.76
N ASP A 70 4.48 -15.51 -13.30
CA ASP A 70 5.61 -14.63 -13.56
C ASP A 70 6.01 -13.86 -12.29
N GLU A 71 7.22 -14.08 -11.80
CA GLU A 71 7.73 -13.38 -10.61
C GLU A 71 7.96 -11.89 -10.85
N THR A 72 8.20 -11.45 -12.09
CA THR A 72 8.42 -10.04 -12.40
C THR A 72 7.17 -9.22 -12.11
N VAL A 73 5.98 -9.78 -12.36
CA VAL A 73 4.68 -9.17 -12.05
C VAL A 73 4.48 -9.04 -10.53
N ILE A 74 4.96 -10.02 -9.77
CA ILE A 74 4.87 -10.00 -8.30
C ILE A 74 5.79 -8.91 -7.73
N VAL A 75 7.03 -8.84 -8.22
CA VAL A 75 8.01 -7.83 -7.80
C VAL A 75 7.56 -6.42 -8.22
N ASP A 76 7.03 -6.24 -9.43
CA ASP A 76 6.45 -4.98 -9.90
C ASP A 76 5.33 -4.51 -8.96
N CYS A 77 4.38 -5.39 -8.63
CA CYS A 77 3.29 -5.08 -7.71
C CYS A 77 3.81 -4.72 -6.31
N TYR A 78 4.80 -5.44 -5.78
CA TYR A 78 5.41 -5.14 -4.49
C TYR A 78 6.10 -3.77 -4.48
N CYS A 79 6.87 -3.45 -5.53
CA CYS A 79 7.57 -2.17 -5.65
C CYS A 79 6.60 -1.01 -5.89
N PHE A 80 5.51 -1.25 -6.63
CA PHE A 80 4.43 -0.29 -6.80
C PHE A 80 3.82 0.09 -5.44
N VAL A 81 3.48 -0.90 -4.59
CA VAL A 81 2.96 -0.64 -3.23
C VAL A 81 3.94 0.23 -2.43
N ILE A 82 5.25 -0.04 -2.47
CA ILE A 82 6.24 0.79 -1.79
C ILE A 82 6.19 2.23 -2.31
N ALA A 83 6.24 2.42 -3.63
CA ALA A 83 6.26 3.76 -4.24
C ALA A 83 5.02 4.59 -3.86
N ILE A 84 3.83 3.99 -3.94
CA ILE A 84 2.57 4.70 -3.65
C ILE A 84 2.41 5.03 -2.17
N CYS A 85 2.86 4.14 -1.29
CA CYS A 85 2.76 4.35 0.14
C CYS A 85 3.80 5.36 0.63
N SER A 86 4.97 5.43 -0.01
CA SER A 86 5.91 6.54 0.14
C SER A 86 5.30 7.86 -0.32
N HIS A 87 4.61 7.90 -1.47
CA HIS A 87 3.90 9.11 -1.93
C HIS A 87 2.89 9.61 -0.90
N HIS A 88 2.04 8.73 -0.37
CA HIS A 88 1.08 9.12 0.69
C HIS A 88 1.78 9.70 1.93
N LEU A 89 2.91 9.13 2.36
CA LEU A 89 3.69 9.71 3.46
C LEU A 89 4.21 11.11 3.12
N VAL A 90 4.79 11.31 1.94
CA VAL A 90 5.28 12.63 1.51
C VAL A 90 4.13 13.65 1.46
N MET A 91 2.98 13.27 0.91
CA MET A 91 1.80 14.16 0.89
C MET A 91 1.32 14.48 2.30
N SER A 92 1.21 13.50 3.19
CA SER A 92 0.81 13.74 4.58
C SER A 92 1.79 14.62 5.37
N LEU A 93 3.09 14.54 5.10
CA LEU A 93 4.07 15.46 5.67
C LEU A 93 3.76 16.91 5.27
N ALA A 94 3.39 17.15 4.00
CA ALA A 94 2.96 18.47 3.55
C ALA A 94 1.66 18.95 4.24
N LEU A 95 0.76 18.04 4.62
CA LEU A 95 -0.46 18.39 5.36
C LEU A 95 -0.22 18.71 6.85
N THR A 96 0.93 18.30 7.41
CA THR A 96 1.19 18.31 8.85
C THR A 96 1.12 19.70 9.50
N PRO A 97 1.63 20.80 8.90
CA PRO A 97 1.57 22.13 9.53
C PRO A 97 0.15 22.56 9.89
N VAL A 98 -0.81 22.37 8.98
CA VAL A 98 -2.21 22.77 9.21
C VAL A 98 -2.89 21.89 10.26
N VAL A 99 -2.56 20.59 10.33
CA VAL A 99 -3.13 19.69 11.34
C VAL A 99 -2.61 20.01 12.75
N VAL A 100 -1.32 20.35 12.87
CA VAL A 100 -0.68 20.61 14.16
C VAL A 100 -0.98 22.02 14.67
N LEU A 101 -0.87 23.03 13.80
CA LEU A 101 -0.98 24.44 14.19
C LEU A 101 -2.41 25.00 14.02
N GLY A 102 -3.25 24.34 13.21
CA GLY A 102 -4.51 24.90 12.75
C GLY A 102 -4.34 25.78 11.51
N TRP A 103 -5.45 26.07 10.82
CA TRP A 103 -5.44 26.78 9.53
C TRP A 103 -4.77 28.16 9.60
N ASP A 104 -5.19 28.99 10.55
CA ASP A 104 -4.73 30.39 10.63
C ASP A 104 -3.27 30.46 11.13
N SER A 105 -2.92 29.68 12.15
CA SER A 105 -1.58 29.69 12.75
C SER A 105 -0.51 29.04 11.87
N ALA A 106 -0.89 28.18 10.92
CA ALA A 106 0.07 27.57 9.99
C ALA A 106 0.65 28.59 8.97
N GLY A 107 0.03 29.77 8.86
CA GLY A 107 0.44 30.83 7.93
C GLY A 107 0.30 30.45 6.46
N SER A 108 0.70 31.36 5.58
CA SER A 108 0.57 31.17 4.12
C SER A 108 1.34 29.95 3.61
N VAL A 109 2.53 29.68 4.15
CA VAL A 109 3.35 28.52 3.77
C VAL A 109 2.68 27.22 4.17
N GLY A 110 2.16 27.10 5.40
CA GLY A 110 1.48 25.89 5.84
C GLY A 110 0.19 25.64 5.08
N GLN A 111 -0.59 26.68 4.79
CA GLN A 111 -1.78 26.60 3.95
C GLN A 111 -1.43 26.16 2.51
N PHE A 112 -0.38 26.73 1.92
CA PHE A 112 0.12 26.29 0.60
C PHE A 112 0.53 24.81 0.60
N LEU A 113 1.30 24.36 1.59
CA LEU A 113 1.70 22.96 1.72
C LEU A 113 0.50 22.03 1.89
N PHE A 114 -0.54 22.46 2.61
CA PHE A 114 -1.79 21.71 2.72
C PHE A 114 -2.44 21.51 1.34
N TYR A 115 -2.59 22.58 0.55
CA TYR A 115 -3.11 22.45 -0.82
C TYR A 115 -2.23 21.58 -1.70
N ALA A 116 -0.90 21.75 -1.64
CA ALA A 116 0.04 20.97 -2.43
C ALA A 116 -0.05 19.47 -2.09
N GLY A 117 -0.11 19.12 -0.80
CA GLY A 117 -0.28 17.72 -0.36
C GLY A 117 -1.63 17.14 -0.77
N ALA A 118 -2.71 17.91 -0.61
CA ALA A 118 -4.05 17.48 -0.97
C ALA A 118 -4.19 17.23 -2.48
N VAL A 119 -3.76 18.20 -3.30
CA VAL A 119 -3.79 18.10 -4.75
C VAL A 119 -2.83 17.02 -5.26
N GLY A 120 -1.68 16.84 -4.63
CA GLY A 120 -0.73 15.78 -4.98
C GLY A 120 -1.28 14.37 -4.72
N ASP A 121 -2.10 14.18 -3.67
CA ASP A 121 -2.81 12.91 -3.46
C ASP A 121 -3.90 12.68 -4.52
N LEU A 122 -4.69 13.72 -4.83
CA LEU A 122 -5.69 13.65 -5.90
C LEU A 122 -5.07 13.34 -7.27
N ALA A 123 -3.91 13.94 -7.55
CA ALA A 123 -3.15 13.71 -8.78
C ALA A 123 -2.72 12.24 -8.90
N TYR A 124 -2.25 11.64 -7.81
CA TYR A 124 -1.97 10.20 -7.77
C TYR A 124 -3.23 9.37 -8.02
N SER A 125 -4.33 9.64 -7.32
CA SER A 125 -5.59 8.90 -7.50
C SER A 125 -6.11 9.00 -8.93
N ALA A 126 -5.97 10.15 -9.59
CA ALA A 126 -6.34 10.33 -10.99
C ALA A 126 -5.45 9.48 -11.93
N TYR A 127 -4.13 9.54 -11.76
CA TYR A 127 -3.18 8.72 -12.51
C TYR A 127 -3.49 7.22 -12.38
N ASP A 128 -3.58 6.72 -11.15
CA ASP A 128 -3.76 5.30 -10.87
C ASP A 128 -5.14 4.82 -11.36
N SER A 129 -6.18 5.65 -11.22
CA SER A 129 -7.51 5.32 -11.75
C SER A 129 -7.51 5.14 -13.26
N VAL A 130 -6.83 6.02 -14.00
CA VAL A 130 -6.70 5.88 -15.47
C VAL A 130 -5.91 4.61 -15.78
N GLN A 131 -4.75 4.40 -15.15
CA GLN A 131 -3.91 3.24 -15.40
C GLN A 131 -4.66 1.92 -15.13
N ILE A 132 -5.37 1.81 -13.99
CA ILE A 132 -6.14 0.63 -13.64
C ILE A 132 -7.30 0.42 -14.62
N THR A 133 -8.02 1.48 -14.99
CA THR A 133 -9.13 1.40 -15.96
C THR A 133 -8.64 0.84 -17.30
N LEU A 134 -7.56 1.39 -17.84
CA LEU A 134 -6.97 0.95 -19.11
C LEU A 134 -6.51 -0.51 -19.04
N ARG A 135 -5.84 -0.90 -17.95
CA ARG A 135 -5.36 -2.28 -17.76
C ARG A 135 -6.47 -3.29 -17.49
N THR A 136 -7.59 -2.88 -16.93
CA THR A 136 -8.73 -3.79 -16.67
C THR A 136 -9.55 -4.03 -17.94
N PHE A 137 -9.89 -2.96 -18.67
CA PHE A 137 -10.87 -3.03 -19.78
C PHE A 137 -10.24 -3.04 -21.17
N PHE A 138 -9.02 -2.52 -21.33
CA PHE A 138 -8.34 -2.41 -22.62
C PHE A 138 -6.91 -3.01 -22.61
N PRO A 139 -6.69 -4.21 -22.02
CA PRO A 139 -5.35 -4.75 -21.80
C PRO A 139 -4.57 -5.03 -23.10
N VAL A 140 -5.27 -5.28 -24.21
CA VAL A 140 -4.63 -5.55 -25.52
C VAL A 140 -4.07 -4.27 -26.14
N SER A 141 -4.78 -3.15 -26.01
CA SER A 141 -4.35 -1.84 -26.53
C SER A 141 -3.26 -1.20 -25.67
N PHE A 142 -3.25 -1.48 -24.37
CA PHE A 142 -2.35 -0.87 -23.39
C PHE A 142 -1.41 -1.87 -22.71
N LYS A 143 -0.89 -2.85 -23.47
CA LYS A 143 0.05 -3.89 -22.95
C LYS A 143 1.29 -3.31 -22.28
N SER A 144 1.75 -2.13 -22.72
CA SER A 144 2.91 -1.45 -22.16
C SER A 144 2.70 -0.95 -20.73
N LEU A 145 1.44 -0.80 -20.29
CA LEU A 145 1.11 -0.42 -18.91
C LEU A 145 1.19 -1.60 -17.92
N GLY A 146 1.43 -2.82 -18.42
CA GLY A 146 1.59 -4.04 -17.62
C GLY A 146 0.45 -5.04 -17.81
N VAL A 147 0.37 -6.02 -16.91
CA VAL A 147 -0.61 -7.11 -17.00
C VAL A 147 -2.05 -6.64 -16.81
N GLN A 148 -3.00 -7.40 -17.34
CA GLN A 148 -4.43 -7.18 -17.11
C GLN A 148 -4.75 -7.25 -15.61
N LEU A 149 -5.50 -6.26 -15.13
CA LEU A 149 -5.90 -6.19 -13.73
C LEU A 149 -7.29 -6.81 -13.50
N PRO A 150 -7.50 -7.56 -12.40
CA PRO A 150 -8.80 -8.16 -12.09
C PRO A 150 -9.90 -7.11 -11.89
N LYS A 151 -11.13 -7.41 -12.32
CA LYS A 151 -12.30 -6.54 -12.09
C LYS A 151 -12.56 -6.29 -10.60
N LYS A 152 -12.29 -7.27 -9.73
CA LYS A 152 -12.40 -7.12 -8.28
C LYS A 152 -11.47 -6.02 -7.76
N TYR A 153 -10.24 -5.98 -8.25
CA TYR A 153 -9.28 -4.94 -7.90
C TYR A 153 -9.74 -3.56 -8.39
N PHE A 154 -10.25 -3.46 -9.61
CA PHE A 154 -10.82 -2.23 -10.14
C PHE A 154 -11.97 -1.68 -9.28
N ILE A 155 -12.93 -2.52 -8.88
CA ILE A 155 -14.06 -2.08 -8.05
C ILE A 155 -13.56 -1.54 -6.70
N VAL A 156 -12.67 -2.26 -6.03
CA VAL A 156 -12.17 -1.88 -4.70
C VAL A 156 -11.32 -0.61 -4.78
N MET A 157 -10.37 -0.54 -5.72
CA MET A 157 -9.42 0.55 -5.78
C MET A 157 -9.94 1.77 -6.52
N VAL A 158 -10.57 1.61 -7.69
CA VAL A 158 -11.03 2.76 -8.48
C VAL A 158 -12.37 3.24 -7.94
N CYS A 159 -13.39 2.38 -7.89
CA CYS A 159 -14.74 2.84 -7.56
C CYS A 159 -14.90 3.19 -6.07
N LEU A 160 -14.44 2.32 -5.17
CA LEU A 160 -14.68 2.47 -3.73
C LEU A 160 -13.61 3.30 -3.00
N HIS A 161 -12.42 3.43 -3.57
CA HIS A 161 -11.31 4.14 -2.92
C HIS A 161 -10.96 5.45 -3.64
N HIS A 162 -10.42 5.39 -4.87
CA HIS A 162 -9.90 6.57 -5.57
C HIS A 162 -10.98 7.55 -5.99
N MET A 163 -12.00 7.10 -6.74
CA MET A 163 -13.09 7.97 -7.19
C MET A 163 -13.80 8.62 -6.00
N LEU A 164 -14.07 7.83 -4.97
CA LEU A 164 -14.74 8.32 -3.78
C LEU A 164 -13.88 9.33 -3.01
N SER A 165 -12.58 9.06 -2.86
CA SER A 165 -11.63 10.01 -2.27
C SER A 165 -11.60 11.32 -3.04
N MET A 166 -11.52 11.26 -4.38
CA MET A 166 -11.51 12.48 -5.21
C MET A 166 -12.82 13.25 -5.15
N MET A 167 -13.96 12.56 -5.22
CA MET A 167 -15.29 13.17 -5.16
C MET A 167 -15.59 13.83 -3.82
N LEU A 168 -15.02 13.33 -2.71
CA LEU A 168 -15.18 13.95 -1.39
C LEU A 168 -14.15 15.05 -1.16
N THR A 169 -12.88 14.79 -1.46
CA THR A 169 -11.77 15.67 -1.11
C THR A 169 -11.73 16.93 -1.98
N LEU A 170 -11.88 16.80 -3.31
CA LEU A 170 -11.78 17.94 -4.22
C LEU A 170 -12.78 19.06 -3.90
N PRO A 171 -14.09 18.80 -3.72
CA PRO A 171 -15.00 19.87 -3.32
C PRO A 171 -14.71 20.35 -1.89
N MET A 172 -14.31 19.49 -0.96
CA MET A 172 -14.00 19.96 0.40
C MET A 172 -12.79 20.91 0.45
N ILE A 173 -11.73 20.69 -0.33
CA ILE A 173 -10.59 21.62 -0.37
C ILE A 173 -10.93 22.94 -1.08
N LEU A 174 -11.93 22.94 -1.97
CA LEU A 174 -12.37 24.13 -2.70
C LEU A 174 -13.31 25.02 -1.86
N TYR A 175 -14.26 24.40 -1.16
CA TYR A 175 -15.36 25.11 -0.50
C TYR A 175 -15.21 25.15 1.03
N TYR A 176 -14.48 24.20 1.62
CA TYR A 176 -14.32 24.04 3.05
C TYR A 176 -12.84 23.91 3.48
N PRO A 177 -11.91 24.74 2.96
CA PRO A 177 -10.49 24.55 3.20
C PRO A 177 -10.10 24.74 4.66
N THR A 178 -10.88 25.49 5.45
CA THR A 178 -10.59 25.74 6.87
C THR A 178 -11.18 24.68 7.81
N LEU A 179 -11.90 23.69 7.29
CA LEU A 179 -12.60 22.70 8.09
C LEU A 179 -11.60 21.72 8.74
N ARG A 180 -11.42 21.81 10.06
CA ARG A 180 -10.50 20.94 10.81
C ARG A 180 -10.74 19.45 10.56
N ALA A 181 -11.99 19.02 10.42
CA ALA A 181 -12.32 17.63 10.14
C ALA A 181 -11.69 17.13 8.82
N LEU A 182 -11.65 17.97 7.78
CA LEU A 182 -10.96 17.67 6.52
C LEU A 182 -9.47 17.47 6.76
N HIS A 183 -8.82 18.39 7.49
CA HIS A 183 -7.38 18.33 7.76
C HIS A 183 -6.99 17.04 8.47
N VAL A 184 -7.71 16.72 9.55
CA VAL A 184 -7.46 15.52 10.34
C VAL A 184 -7.72 14.25 9.53
N LEU A 185 -8.81 14.20 8.76
CA LEU A 185 -9.13 13.04 7.91
C LEU A 185 -8.05 12.79 6.86
N MET A 186 -7.71 13.81 6.06
CA MET A 186 -6.72 13.66 4.99
C MET A 186 -5.38 13.21 5.54
N TRP A 187 -4.85 13.92 6.55
CA TRP A 187 -3.57 13.59 7.15
C TRP A 187 -3.55 12.19 7.76
N SER A 188 -4.54 11.87 8.61
CA SER A 188 -4.55 10.60 9.33
C SER A 188 -4.69 9.41 8.38
N LEU A 189 -5.58 9.48 7.38
CA LEU A 189 -5.80 8.39 6.43
C LEU A 189 -4.57 8.14 5.54
N LEU A 190 -3.86 9.20 5.14
CA LEU A 190 -2.63 9.11 4.36
C LEU A 190 -1.46 8.54 5.17
N VAL A 191 -1.25 9.04 6.40
CA VAL A 191 -0.23 8.50 7.31
C VAL A 191 -0.50 7.02 7.59
N ALA A 192 -1.75 6.68 7.93
CA ALA A 192 -2.14 5.31 8.24
C ALA A 192 -1.95 4.38 7.03
N GLY A 193 -2.35 4.81 5.84
CA GLY A 193 -2.14 4.06 4.59
C GLY A 193 -0.65 3.86 4.33
N GLY A 194 0.10 4.96 4.23
CA GLY A 194 1.54 4.92 3.94
C GLY A 194 2.32 4.04 4.92
N MET A 195 2.16 4.30 6.23
CA MET A 195 2.86 3.55 7.27
C MET A 195 2.47 2.07 7.30
N CYS A 196 1.16 1.74 7.30
CA CYS A 196 0.74 0.35 7.41
C CYS A 196 1.21 -0.49 6.22
N TYR A 197 1.13 0.03 5.00
CA TYR A 197 1.56 -0.73 3.83
C TYR A 197 3.08 -0.84 3.70
N LEU A 198 3.84 0.22 4.03
CA LEU A 198 5.31 0.11 4.07
C LEU A 198 5.78 -0.88 5.13
N LEU A 199 5.15 -0.87 6.32
CA LEU A 199 5.41 -1.88 7.34
C LEU A 199 5.00 -3.29 6.86
N SER A 200 3.94 -3.43 6.06
CA SER A 200 3.57 -4.71 5.43
C SER A 200 4.62 -5.19 4.42
N CYS A 201 5.19 -4.29 3.62
CA CYS A 201 6.29 -4.63 2.73
C CYS A 201 7.51 -5.09 3.54
N TYR A 202 7.93 -4.32 4.56
CA TYR A 202 9.02 -4.73 5.45
C TYR A 202 8.75 -6.08 6.12
N LYS A 203 7.52 -6.31 6.59
CA LYS A 203 7.06 -7.58 7.17
C LYS A 203 7.28 -8.78 6.24
N PHE A 204 7.23 -8.62 4.91
CA PHE A 204 7.50 -9.71 3.95
C PHE A 204 8.99 -10.04 3.79
N SER A 205 9.90 -9.18 4.27
CA SER A 205 11.34 -9.44 4.25
C SER A 205 11.84 -10.32 5.41
N LEU A 206 11.06 -10.36 6.50
CA LEU A 206 11.40 -11.03 7.77
C LEU A 206 11.35 -12.56 7.66
N ASP A 207 12.31 -13.24 8.29
CA ASP A 207 12.33 -14.71 8.40
C ASP A 207 11.79 -15.17 9.75
N THR A 208 10.47 -15.29 9.80
CA THR A 208 9.72 -15.73 10.98
C THR A 208 9.86 -17.23 11.31
N GLN A 209 10.53 -18.02 10.45
CA GLN A 209 10.73 -19.45 10.67
C GLN A 209 12.07 -19.73 11.36
N THR A 210 13.11 -18.97 11.00
CA THR A 210 14.47 -19.21 11.50
C THR A 210 14.80 -18.32 12.69
N PHE A 211 14.40 -17.04 12.68
CA PHE A 211 14.82 -16.08 13.68
C PHE A 211 13.66 -15.68 14.62
N PRO A 212 13.73 -15.98 15.94
CA PRO A 212 12.69 -15.59 16.89
C PRO A 212 12.47 -14.07 16.97
N GLN A 213 13.55 -13.30 16.77
CA GLN A 213 13.50 -11.83 16.74
C GLN A 213 12.65 -11.32 15.57
N ASP A 214 12.73 -11.97 14.41
CA ASP A 214 11.93 -11.60 13.23
C ASP A 214 10.45 -11.94 13.44
N LEU A 215 10.13 -13.04 14.13
CA LEU A 215 8.75 -13.31 14.54
C LEU A 215 8.22 -12.24 15.51
N LEU A 216 9.03 -11.78 16.47
CA LEU A 216 8.65 -10.71 17.38
C LEU A 216 8.41 -9.39 16.63
N ARG A 217 9.31 -9.02 15.70
CA ARG A 217 9.15 -7.84 14.82
C ARG A 217 7.88 -7.95 13.98
N TYR A 218 7.61 -9.12 13.39
CA TYR A 218 6.41 -9.39 12.62
C TYR A 218 5.14 -9.17 13.47
N LYS A 219 5.11 -9.70 14.69
CA LYS A 219 3.99 -9.51 15.63
C LYS A 219 3.81 -8.04 16.02
N ALA A 220 4.90 -7.33 16.30
CA ALA A 220 4.86 -5.91 16.61
C ALA A 220 4.28 -5.11 15.45
N ILE A 221 4.69 -5.40 14.21
CA ILE A 221 4.12 -4.77 13.01
C ILE A 221 2.62 -5.04 12.91
N VAL A 222 2.18 -6.29 13.09
CA VAL A 222 0.75 -6.65 13.05
C VAL A 222 -0.05 -5.91 14.12
N LEU A 223 0.50 -5.76 15.33
CA LEU A 223 -0.14 -5.01 16.41
C LEU A 223 -0.24 -3.52 16.07
N VAL A 224 0.83 -2.90 15.59
CA VAL A 224 0.84 -1.48 15.16
C VAL A 224 -0.18 -1.26 14.05
N GLN A 225 -0.23 -2.15 13.06
CA GLN A 225 -1.21 -2.10 11.96
C GLN A 225 -2.65 -2.22 12.48
N LEU A 226 -2.91 -3.15 13.40
CA LEU A 226 -4.23 -3.32 14.01
C LEU A 226 -4.68 -2.05 14.72
N LEU A 227 -3.83 -1.52 15.62
CA LEU A 227 -4.14 -0.32 16.40
C LEU A 227 -4.35 0.89 15.48
N THR A 228 -3.49 1.05 14.47
CA THR A 228 -3.60 2.15 13.51
C THR A 228 -4.89 2.05 12.70
N MET A 229 -5.26 0.86 12.20
CA MET A 229 -6.50 0.69 11.42
C MET A 229 -7.74 0.95 12.27
N TRP A 230 -7.83 0.40 13.48
CA TRP A 230 -8.95 0.67 14.38
C TRP A 230 -9.05 2.14 14.77
N LEU A 231 -7.91 2.77 15.11
CA LEU A 231 -7.87 4.18 15.48
C LEU A 231 -8.28 5.06 14.30
N VAL A 232 -7.63 4.91 13.15
CA VAL A 232 -7.78 5.86 12.05
C VAL A 232 -8.99 5.56 11.17
N ARG A 233 -9.15 4.31 10.73
CA ARG A 233 -10.23 3.90 9.81
C ARG A 233 -11.55 3.62 10.55
N GLY A 234 -11.48 3.27 11.83
CA GLY A 234 -12.64 3.13 12.71
C GLY A 234 -12.98 4.46 13.39
N TYR A 235 -12.23 4.81 14.42
CA TYR A 235 -12.60 5.91 15.32
C TYR A 235 -12.46 7.31 14.68
N THR A 236 -11.29 7.66 14.14
CA THR A 236 -11.02 8.98 13.55
C THR A 236 -11.90 9.22 12.33
N TRP A 237 -12.03 8.23 11.44
CA TRP A 237 -12.93 8.33 10.29
C TRP A 237 -14.36 8.68 10.70
N VAL A 238 -14.97 7.90 11.59
CA VAL A 238 -16.38 8.11 11.99
C VAL A 238 -16.54 9.46 12.70
N SER A 239 -15.68 9.77 13.67
CA SER A 239 -15.81 11.01 14.44
C SER A 239 -15.63 12.27 13.59
N GLN A 240 -14.61 12.31 12.72
CA GLN A 240 -14.34 13.48 11.89
C GLN A 240 -15.32 13.60 10.73
N ALA A 241 -15.74 12.48 10.11
CA ALA A 241 -16.75 12.54 9.06
C ALA A 241 -18.08 13.06 9.63
N LEU A 242 -18.55 12.55 10.77
CA LEU A 242 -19.75 13.08 11.44
C LEU A 242 -19.60 14.56 11.80
N SER A 243 -18.42 14.99 12.27
CA SER A 243 -18.15 16.40 12.54
C SER A 243 -18.30 17.26 11.28
N ALA A 244 -17.78 16.84 10.13
CA ALA A 244 -17.95 17.54 8.86
C ALA A 244 -19.44 17.63 8.46
N MET A 245 -20.18 16.52 8.60
CA MET A 245 -21.60 16.46 8.28
C MET A 245 -22.45 17.41 9.14
N MET A 246 -22.13 17.50 10.44
CA MET A 246 -22.79 18.45 11.34
C MET A 246 -22.52 19.90 10.94
N VAL A 247 -21.34 20.21 10.40
CA VAL A 247 -21.03 21.54 9.85
C VAL A 247 -21.86 21.83 8.60
N PHE A 248 -21.97 20.87 7.68
CA PHE A 248 -22.79 21.05 6.46
C PHE A 248 -24.27 21.24 6.82
N HIS A 249 -24.79 20.42 7.73
CA HIS A 249 -26.16 20.56 8.22
C HIS A 249 -26.39 21.91 8.92
N GLY A 250 -25.50 22.31 9.82
CA GLY A 250 -25.60 23.59 10.55
C GLY A 250 -25.52 24.83 9.64
N ARG A 251 -24.88 24.71 8.46
CA ARG A 251 -24.82 25.77 7.45
C ARG A 251 -25.96 25.71 6.42
N GLY A 252 -26.82 24.70 6.47
CA GLY A 252 -27.86 24.49 5.47
C GLY A 252 -27.32 24.09 4.08
N ASP A 253 -26.08 23.60 3.99
CA ASP A 253 -25.48 23.18 2.72
C ASP A 253 -25.91 21.75 2.37
N LEU A 254 -27.17 21.63 1.93
CA LEU A 254 -27.81 20.36 1.61
C LEU A 254 -27.08 19.56 0.52
N PRO A 255 -26.53 20.16 -0.56
CA PRO A 255 -25.74 19.41 -1.53
C PRO A 255 -24.54 18.69 -0.92
N PHE A 256 -23.74 19.39 -0.10
CA PHE A 256 -22.59 18.78 0.59
C PHE A 256 -23.03 17.71 1.59
N LEU A 257 -24.13 17.93 2.29
CA LEU A 257 -24.69 16.93 3.21
C LEU A 257 -25.15 15.67 2.46
N CYS A 258 -25.90 15.80 1.36
CA CYS A 258 -26.40 14.66 0.61
C CYS A 258 -25.27 13.83 -0.01
N VAL A 259 -24.33 14.49 -0.71
CA VAL A 259 -23.16 13.82 -1.31
C VAL A 259 -22.25 13.24 -0.22
N GLY A 260 -22.05 13.98 0.86
CA GLY A 260 -21.30 13.55 2.03
C GLY A 260 -21.88 12.31 2.69
N LEU A 261 -23.21 12.18 2.81
CA LEU A 261 -23.87 10.98 3.37
C LEU A 261 -23.60 9.75 2.51
N VAL A 262 -23.78 9.87 1.20
CA VAL A 262 -23.51 8.77 0.26
C VAL A 262 -22.05 8.36 0.33
N GLY A 263 -21.14 9.33 0.27
CA GLY A 263 -19.71 9.05 0.35
C GLY A 263 -19.27 8.50 1.70
N PHE A 264 -19.88 8.96 2.78
CA PHE A 264 -19.65 8.43 4.12
C PHE A 264 -20.01 6.95 4.22
N VAL A 265 -21.20 6.55 3.74
CA VAL A 265 -21.62 5.14 3.76
C VAL A 265 -20.67 4.27 2.93
N LEU A 266 -20.38 4.67 1.69
CA LEU A 266 -19.53 3.89 0.79
C LEU A 266 -18.08 3.77 1.31
N MET A 267 -17.49 4.85 1.81
CA MET A 267 -16.12 4.83 2.34
C MET A 267 -16.08 4.10 3.70
N THR A 268 -17.16 4.12 4.48
CA THR A 268 -17.27 3.31 5.71
C THR A 268 -17.24 1.82 5.39
N LEU A 269 -17.91 1.36 4.32
CA LEU A 269 -17.82 -0.04 3.89
C LEU A 269 -16.37 -0.43 3.55
N PHE A 270 -15.66 0.41 2.79
CA PHE A 270 -14.25 0.20 2.50
C PHE A 270 -13.40 0.14 3.78
N ASN A 271 -13.58 1.10 4.69
CA ASN A 271 -12.85 1.16 5.96
C ASN A 271 -13.12 -0.07 6.85
N VAL A 272 -14.37 -0.55 6.91
CA VAL A 272 -14.73 -1.78 7.64
C VAL A 272 -14.01 -3.00 7.07
N LEU A 273 -13.92 -3.14 5.74
CA LEU A 273 -13.17 -4.23 5.11
C LEU A 273 -11.69 -4.22 5.53
N MET A 274 -11.07 -3.04 5.59
CA MET A 274 -9.68 -2.89 6.02
C MET A 274 -9.49 -3.24 7.50
N VAL A 275 -10.42 -2.82 8.37
CA VAL A 275 -10.40 -3.18 9.80
C VAL A 275 -10.56 -4.68 9.99
N ILE A 276 -11.46 -5.33 9.26
CA ILE A 276 -11.66 -6.78 9.31
C ILE A 276 -10.39 -7.52 8.86
N ASP A 277 -9.76 -7.09 7.78
CA ASP A 277 -8.52 -7.72 7.27
C ASP A 277 -7.39 -7.63 8.30
N SER A 278 -7.16 -6.44 8.88
CA SER A 278 -6.16 -6.25 9.93
C SER A 278 -6.45 -7.08 11.19
N THR A 279 -7.72 -7.20 11.58
CA THR A 279 -8.16 -8.00 12.72
C THR A 279 -7.93 -9.49 12.48
N LYS A 280 -8.25 -10.00 11.28
CA LYS A 280 -7.96 -11.39 10.90
C LYS A 280 -6.47 -11.68 10.91
N ALA A 281 -5.64 -10.74 10.45
CA ALA A 281 -4.19 -10.87 10.53
C ALA A 281 -3.71 -10.93 12.00
N ALA A 282 -4.24 -10.09 12.88
CA ALA A 282 -3.90 -10.09 14.30
C ALA A 282 -4.29 -11.41 15.00
N ILE A 283 -5.52 -11.89 14.79
CA ILE A 283 -6.01 -13.18 15.33
C ILE A 283 -5.10 -14.32 14.87
N LYS A 284 -4.67 -14.30 13.61
CA LYS A 284 -3.79 -15.33 13.05
C LYS A 284 -2.38 -15.29 13.63
N TRP A 285 -1.79 -14.12 13.80
CA TRP A 285 -0.35 -13.99 14.02
C TRP A 285 0.07 -13.69 15.46
N LEU A 286 -0.76 -13.02 16.27
CA LEU A 286 -0.40 -12.68 17.65
C LEU A 286 -0.29 -13.92 18.56
N PRO A 287 -1.23 -14.90 18.51
CA PRO A 287 -1.15 -16.09 19.36
C PRO A 287 -0.06 -17.07 18.94
N LYS A 288 0.41 -16.99 17.68
CA LYS A 288 1.33 -17.97 17.10
C LYS A 288 2.64 -18.05 17.90
N GLN A 289 2.91 -19.18 18.54
CA GLN A 289 4.19 -19.40 19.22
C GLN A 289 5.26 -19.82 18.20
N LEU A 290 6.53 -19.63 18.56
CA LEU A 290 7.61 -20.21 17.77
C LEU A 290 7.57 -21.71 17.98
N ASP A 291 7.22 -22.48 16.95
CA ASP A 291 7.22 -23.94 17.02
C ASP A 291 8.66 -24.44 17.23
N LYS A 292 9.05 -24.61 18.49
CA LYS A 292 10.38 -25.13 18.87
C LYS A 292 10.64 -26.50 18.23
N GLN A 293 9.60 -27.28 17.98
CA GLN A 293 9.71 -28.62 17.39
C GLN A 293 9.94 -28.60 15.87
N ALA A 294 9.31 -27.69 15.11
CA ALA A 294 9.48 -27.64 13.65
C ALA A 294 10.92 -27.27 13.24
N HIS A 295 11.62 -26.50 14.07
CA HIS A 295 13.02 -26.16 13.85
C HIS A 295 13.96 -27.36 14.08
N GLY A 296 13.71 -28.14 15.16
CA GLY A 296 14.44 -29.38 15.41
C GLY A 296 14.24 -30.41 14.30
N THR A 297 13.01 -30.58 13.80
CA THR A 297 12.72 -31.54 12.72
C THR A 297 13.31 -31.11 11.37
N LYS A 298 13.26 -29.81 11.02
CA LYS A 298 13.86 -29.31 9.77
C LYS A 298 15.38 -29.40 9.79
N LEU A 299 16.03 -29.04 10.90
CA LEU A 299 17.48 -29.17 11.05
C LEU A 299 17.91 -30.64 10.97
N ALA A 300 17.18 -31.53 11.66
CA ALA A 300 17.44 -32.98 11.57
C ALA A 300 17.23 -33.53 10.16
N CYS A 301 16.25 -33.01 9.40
CA CYS A 301 16.00 -33.42 8.02
C CYS A 301 17.08 -32.90 7.05
N GLN A 302 17.47 -31.62 7.17
CA GLN A 302 18.56 -31.04 6.39
C GLN A 302 19.91 -31.70 6.70
N GLU A 303 20.18 -32.01 7.97
CA GLU A 303 21.39 -32.73 8.37
C GLU A 303 21.40 -34.14 7.76
N LYS A 304 20.27 -34.85 7.73
CA LYS A 304 20.14 -36.13 7.03
C LYS A 304 20.39 -35.98 5.53
N GLU A 305 19.82 -34.97 4.88
CA GLU A 305 20.00 -34.74 3.44
C GLU A 305 21.47 -34.41 3.09
N LEU A 306 22.13 -33.58 3.90
CA LEU A 306 23.55 -33.27 3.76
C LEU A 306 24.43 -34.51 3.96
N LYS A 307 24.13 -35.34 4.96
CA LYS A 307 24.84 -36.62 5.18
C LYS A 307 24.65 -37.59 4.00
N VAL A 308 23.45 -37.64 3.41
CA VAL A 308 23.17 -38.45 2.22
C VAL A 308 23.97 -37.95 1.01
N LYS A 309 23.96 -36.64 0.75
CA LYS A 309 24.74 -36.04 -0.36
C LYS A 309 26.25 -36.24 -0.17
N ALA A 310 26.76 -36.07 1.06
CA ALA A 310 28.17 -36.32 1.37
C ALA A 310 28.56 -37.79 1.17
N LYS A 311 27.70 -38.74 1.59
CA LYS A 311 27.92 -40.17 1.40
C LYS A 311 27.94 -40.53 -0.10
N GLN A 312 26.98 -40.03 -0.87
CA GLN A 312 26.93 -40.22 -2.33
C GLN A 312 28.17 -39.67 -3.03
N HIS A 313 28.64 -38.49 -2.63
CA HIS A 313 29.87 -37.90 -3.16
C HIS A 313 31.12 -38.73 -2.83
N ALA A 314 31.21 -39.24 -1.59
CA ALA A 314 32.30 -40.11 -1.18
C ALA A 314 32.31 -41.45 -1.92
N GLU A 315 31.14 -42.08 -2.11
CA GLU A 315 31.00 -43.31 -2.89
C GLU A 315 31.36 -43.09 -4.37
N GLY A 316 30.91 -41.98 -4.96
CA GLY A 316 31.29 -41.57 -6.32
C GLY A 316 32.81 -41.41 -6.46
N SER A 317 33.45 -40.73 -5.51
CA SER A 317 34.91 -40.54 -5.50
C SER A 317 35.68 -41.87 -5.42
N ARG A 318 35.23 -42.81 -4.58
CA ARG A 318 35.84 -44.15 -4.46
C ARG A 318 35.73 -44.95 -5.77
N ARG A 319 34.59 -44.87 -6.47
CA ARG A 319 34.39 -45.55 -7.76
C ARG A 319 35.36 -45.03 -8.81
N VAL A 320 35.54 -43.71 -8.89
CA VAL A 320 36.51 -43.08 -9.81
C VAL A 320 37.94 -43.52 -9.49
N GLN A 321 38.29 -43.60 -8.21
CA GLN A 321 39.63 -44.01 -7.80
C GLN A 321 39.90 -45.50 -8.07
N ALA A 322 38.93 -46.38 -7.83
CA ALA A 322 39.03 -47.80 -8.15
C ALA A 322 39.18 -48.03 -9.68
N ALA A 323 38.42 -47.30 -10.49
CA ALA A 323 38.54 -47.37 -11.95
C ALA A 323 39.94 -46.95 -12.44
N LYS A 324 40.54 -45.92 -11.83
CA LYS A 324 41.92 -45.51 -12.12
C LYS A 324 42.95 -46.58 -11.78
N VAL A 325 42.78 -47.32 -10.68
CA VAL A 325 43.67 -48.42 -10.30
C VAL A 325 43.59 -49.56 -11.29
N VAL A 326 42.37 -49.97 -11.69
CA VAL A 326 42.17 -51.04 -12.68
C VAL A 326 42.81 -50.69 -14.02
N LEU A 327 42.65 -49.44 -14.48
CA LEU A 327 43.28 -48.94 -15.70
C LEU A 327 44.82 -48.90 -15.62
N ALA A 328 45.39 -48.67 -14.44
CA ALA A 328 46.85 -48.64 -14.27
C ALA A 328 47.48 -50.03 -14.18
N THR A 329 46.67 -51.07 -13.95
CA THR A 329 47.12 -52.48 -13.88
C THR A 329 46.94 -53.26 -15.20
N GLN A 330 46.43 -52.61 -16.26
CA GLN A 330 46.35 -53.14 -17.62
C GLN A 330 47.49 -52.60 -18.47
#